data_AF-A0A850GMR3-F1
#
_entry.id   AF-A0A850GMR3-F1
#
_cell.length_a   1.000
_cell.length_b   1.000
_cell.length_c   1.000
_cell.angle_alpha   90.00
_cell.angle_beta   90.00
_cell.angle_gamma   90.00
#
_symmetry.space_group_name_H-M   'P 1'
#
loop_
_entity.id
_entity.type
_entity.pdbx_description
1 polymer ?
#
loop_
_entity_poly.entity_id
_entity_poly.type
_entity_poly.pdbx_seq_one_letter_code
_entity_poly.pdbx_strand_id
1 'polypeptide(L)'
;MRHFDNQLRVLLCESCGAPLEAPLAGGQLPCAYCGALNQFAERELEAPAAAMPAPSAPVDEATRLDRLRAQDGTPWQPPQSLRRLLAGSVFAPAKVQEAFAIYQATRKEVKTTGSPDAAERLFFLTLIANNYYVLNDEPDRRRAILETSLEVLYLPRHKQVLRATLATAAAKERDLQAAEAWLAPCDPRSDDLESDSAYRAARAFIDTLRGDYENVLAVLGAADDQIPIHDARDPVCAVLRANALERRGDIEGAVAALSARMGKESANGRVAMEAFVQRYPALSLCPLSLPQATALHTERAVALASRSTGAGTGNVLYGLGLLMLVPTGICLVGGLFLGWAGAIPAGLSIGFTGLLLAGMGKGLRKSGEQAVYLRRHGLPARGRLEQIETTGTEINGVPLMALTVTITRDDQAPYQASFRQLVPSGLQGQLQPGVELPLRVHPDKPGEVMLEML
;
A
#
# COMPACT_ATOMS: atom_id res chain seq x y z
N MET A 1 -3.08 -0.34 29.93
CA MET A 1 -4.54 -0.49 30.17
C MET A 1 -5.06 -1.40 29.07
N ARG A 2 -5.99 -2.32 29.34
CA ARG A 2 -6.55 -3.22 28.32
C ARG A 2 -7.71 -2.51 27.63
N HIS A 3 -7.39 -1.62 26.70
CA HIS A 3 -8.40 -0.79 26.07
C HIS A 3 -9.40 -1.61 25.28
N PHE A 4 -9.08 -2.84 24.85
CA PHE A 4 -9.99 -3.68 24.05
C PHE A 4 -10.52 -4.93 24.77
N ASP A 5 -10.49 -4.96 26.11
CA ASP A 5 -11.13 -6.02 26.91
C ASP A 5 -12.62 -6.15 26.53
N ASN A 6 -13.05 -7.36 26.15
CA ASN A 6 -14.42 -7.62 25.71
C ASN A 6 -15.45 -7.50 26.85
N GLN A 7 -15.03 -7.53 28.12
CA GLN A 7 -15.89 -7.34 29.30
C GLN A 7 -16.19 -5.87 29.57
N LEU A 8 -15.36 -4.97 29.08
CA LEU A 8 -15.68 -3.55 29.06
C LEU A 8 -16.65 -3.28 27.90
N ARG A 9 -17.34 -2.14 27.95
CA ARG A 9 -18.15 -1.64 26.86
C ARG A 9 -17.94 -0.14 26.76
N VAL A 10 -17.38 0.31 25.65
CA VAL A 10 -17.08 1.72 25.43
C VAL A 10 -17.86 2.22 24.23
N LEU A 11 -18.72 3.20 24.44
CA LEU A 11 -19.61 3.75 23.41
C LEU A 11 -19.41 5.25 23.26
N LEU A 12 -19.81 5.78 22.11
CA LEU A 12 -19.82 7.22 21.88
C LEU A 12 -21.10 7.84 22.42
N CYS A 13 -20.95 8.94 23.16
CA CYS A 13 -22.05 9.82 23.54
C CYS A 13 -22.85 10.23 22.29
N GLU A 14 -24.18 10.16 22.36
CA GLU A 14 -25.07 10.51 21.25
C GLU A 14 -25.06 12.01 20.92
N SER A 15 -24.65 12.86 21.88
CA SER A 15 -24.56 14.31 21.71
C SER A 15 -23.17 14.74 21.23
N CYS A 16 -22.13 14.59 22.06
CA CYS A 16 -20.80 15.14 21.74
C CYS A 16 -19.82 14.15 21.11
N GLY A 17 -20.15 12.86 21.02
CA GLY A 17 -19.23 11.83 20.50
C GLY A 17 -18.00 11.58 21.38
N ALA A 18 -18.02 11.92 22.66
CA ALA A 18 -16.98 11.50 23.59
C ALA A 18 -17.14 10.01 23.97
N PRO A 19 -16.04 9.27 24.22
CA PRO A 19 -16.10 7.89 24.66
C PRO A 19 -16.67 7.80 26.09
N LEU A 20 -17.51 6.79 26.33
CA LEU A 20 -18.20 6.52 27.59
C LEU A 20 -18.10 5.03 27.92
N GLU A 21 -17.65 4.70 29.13
CA GLU A 21 -17.74 3.34 29.66
C GLU A 21 -19.19 3.06 30.10
N ALA A 22 -19.88 2.22 29.33
CA ALA A 22 -21.28 1.88 29.56
C ALA A 22 -21.40 0.52 30.27
N PRO A 23 -22.41 0.32 31.14
CA PRO A 23 -22.68 -1.01 31.70
C PRO A 23 -23.07 -2.01 30.61
N LEU A 24 -22.64 -3.27 30.76
CA LEU A 24 -23.05 -4.36 29.85
C LEU A 24 -24.57 -4.56 29.86
N ALA A 25 -25.20 -4.45 31.04
CA ALA A 25 -26.65 -4.54 31.22
C ALA A 25 -27.43 -3.36 30.60
N GLY A 26 -26.74 -2.35 30.04
CA GLY A 26 -27.37 -1.12 29.55
C GLY A 26 -27.77 -0.18 30.70
N GLY A 27 -28.69 0.74 30.41
CA GLY A 27 -29.18 1.73 31.36
C GLY A 27 -28.93 3.17 30.91
N GLN A 28 -29.08 4.11 31.86
CA GLN A 28 -28.85 5.53 31.64
C GLN A 28 -27.50 5.96 32.21
N LEU A 29 -26.71 6.70 31.44
CA LEU A 29 -25.39 7.19 31.85
C LEU A 29 -25.21 8.66 31.43
N PRO A 30 -24.97 9.59 32.37
CA PRO A 30 -24.63 10.97 32.02
C PRO A 30 -23.23 11.02 31.39
N CYS A 31 -23.09 11.76 30.29
CA CYS A 31 -21.81 11.97 29.64
C CYS A 31 -20.93 12.89 30.52
N ALA A 32 -19.76 12.40 30.93
CA ALA A 32 -18.81 13.19 31.71
C ALA A 32 -18.29 14.46 31.01
N TYR A 33 -18.45 14.55 29.68
CA TYR A 33 -17.94 15.66 28.88
C TYR A 33 -18.98 16.75 28.60
N CYS A 34 -20.21 16.38 28.25
CA CYS A 34 -21.26 17.34 27.88
C CYS A 34 -22.50 17.31 28.79
N GLY A 35 -22.55 16.42 29.78
CA GLY A 35 -23.67 16.27 30.69
C GLY A 35 -24.92 15.60 30.09
N ALA A 36 -24.95 15.31 28.79
CA ALA A 36 -26.09 14.65 28.15
C ALA A 36 -26.34 13.26 28.75
N LEU A 37 -27.60 12.96 29.07
CA LEU A 37 -28.02 11.63 29.55
C LEU A 37 -28.16 10.67 28.36
N ASN A 38 -27.33 9.63 28.30
CA ASN A 38 -27.35 8.63 27.22
C ASN A 38 -28.12 7.40 27.68
N GLN A 39 -28.89 6.80 26.77
CA GLN A 39 -29.61 5.55 27.02
C GLN A 39 -28.98 4.43 26.20
N PHE A 40 -28.54 3.37 26.87
CA PHE A 40 -27.94 2.20 26.24
C PHE A 40 -28.83 0.99 26.46
N ALA A 41 -29.07 0.22 25.40
CA ALA A 41 -29.68 -1.11 25.51
C ALA A 41 -28.69 -2.07 26.19
N GLU A 42 -29.18 -3.19 26.72
CA GLU A 42 -28.31 -4.30 27.12
C GLU A 42 -27.47 -4.73 25.91
N ARG A 43 -26.19 -5.03 26.16
CA ARG A 43 -25.29 -5.49 25.11
C ARG A 43 -25.75 -6.87 24.66
N GLU A 44 -26.19 -6.96 23.41
CA GLU A 44 -26.53 -8.23 22.80
C GLU A 44 -25.25 -9.07 22.67
N LEU A 45 -25.11 -10.06 23.55
CA LEU A 45 -24.11 -11.10 23.43
C LEU A 45 -24.60 -12.06 22.36
N GLU A 46 -24.27 -11.76 21.10
CA GLU A 46 -24.53 -12.69 20.00
C GLU A 46 -23.90 -14.04 20.34
N ALA A 47 -24.70 -15.10 20.16
CA ALA A 47 -24.20 -16.45 20.35
C ALA A 47 -23.00 -16.69 19.42
N PRO A 48 -22.05 -17.56 19.81
CA PRO A 48 -20.94 -17.94 18.93
C PRO A 48 -21.48 -18.37 17.57
N ALA A 49 -20.73 -18.16 16.48
CA ALA A 49 -21.20 -18.51 15.13
C ALA A 49 -21.67 -19.98 15.03
N ALA A 50 -21.06 -20.87 15.81
CA ALA A 50 -21.46 -22.29 15.93
C ALA A 50 -22.89 -22.51 16.44
N ALA A 51 -23.52 -21.52 17.07
CA ALA A 51 -24.89 -21.56 17.56
C ALA A 51 -25.90 -20.88 16.62
N MET A 52 -25.45 -20.19 15.56
CA MET A 52 -26.35 -19.69 14.53
C MET A 52 -26.90 -20.87 13.71
N PRO A 53 -28.18 -20.84 13.30
CA PRO A 53 -28.76 -21.89 12.48
C PRO A 53 -27.90 -22.05 11.22
N ALA A 54 -27.45 -23.30 10.98
CA ALA A 54 -26.61 -23.60 9.84
C ALA A 54 -27.28 -23.05 8.57
N PRO A 55 -26.53 -22.32 7.71
CA PRO A 55 -27.08 -21.83 6.45
C PRO A 55 -27.68 -23.00 5.64
N SER A 56 -28.57 -22.65 4.71
CA SER A 56 -29.04 -23.56 3.66
C SER A 56 -27.87 -24.36 3.09
N ALA A 57 -28.12 -25.65 2.80
CA ALA A 57 -27.15 -26.71 2.47
C ALA A 57 -25.70 -26.23 2.21
N PRO A 58 -24.71 -26.68 2.99
CA PRO A 58 -23.37 -26.12 2.98
C PRO A 58 -22.80 -26.09 1.56
N VAL A 59 -22.54 -24.88 1.05
CA VAL A 59 -21.84 -24.68 -0.22
C VAL A 59 -20.47 -25.33 -0.08
N ASP A 60 -20.09 -26.14 -1.07
CA ASP A 60 -18.75 -26.75 -1.08
C ASP A 60 -17.68 -25.66 -1.09
N GLU A 61 -16.54 -25.97 -0.47
CA GLU A 61 -15.49 -24.95 -0.27
C GLU A 61 -14.91 -24.44 -1.59
N ALA A 62 -14.83 -25.28 -2.63
CA ALA A 62 -14.29 -24.86 -3.91
C ALA A 62 -15.19 -23.81 -4.57
N THR A 63 -16.50 -24.07 -4.64
CA THR A 63 -17.50 -23.12 -5.15
C THR A 63 -17.51 -21.83 -4.33
N ARG A 64 -17.36 -21.92 -3.00
CA ARG A 64 -17.26 -20.72 -2.15
C ARG A 64 -16.04 -19.88 -2.51
N LEU A 65 -14.86 -20.49 -2.62
CA LEU A 65 -13.64 -19.77 -3.00
C LEU A 65 -13.74 -19.16 -4.40
N ASP A 66 -14.40 -19.82 -5.35
CA ASP A 66 -14.63 -19.25 -6.69
C ASP A 66 -15.54 -18.02 -6.64
N ARG A 67 -16.55 -18.00 -5.77
CA ARG A 67 -17.38 -16.79 -5.53
C ARG A 67 -16.58 -15.66 -4.88
N LEU A 68 -15.64 -15.97 -4.00
CA LEU A 68 -14.74 -14.99 -3.41
C LEU A 68 -13.79 -14.41 -4.47
N ARG A 69 -13.21 -15.25 -5.34
CA ARG A 69 -12.38 -14.80 -6.47
C ARG A 69 -13.13 -13.87 -7.42
N ALA A 70 -14.41 -14.12 -7.64
CA ALA A 70 -15.23 -13.28 -8.51
C ALA A 70 -15.46 -11.86 -7.96
N GLN A 71 -15.24 -11.63 -6.66
CA GLN A 71 -15.33 -10.32 -6.01
C GLN A 71 -13.99 -9.58 -6.01
N ASP A 72 -12.89 -10.31 -6.24
CA ASP A 72 -11.53 -9.79 -6.18
C ASP A 72 -11.27 -8.71 -7.25
N GLY A 73 -10.39 -7.76 -6.93
CA GLY A 73 -10.10 -6.59 -7.76
C GLY A 73 -11.24 -5.56 -7.86
N THR A 74 -12.35 -5.75 -7.14
CA THR A 74 -13.38 -4.71 -7.01
C THR A 74 -12.87 -3.64 -6.04
N PRO A 75 -12.62 -2.40 -6.51
CA PRO A 75 -12.04 -1.38 -5.66
C PRO A 75 -13.00 -1.04 -4.51
N TRP A 76 -12.46 -1.01 -3.29
CA TRP A 76 -13.18 -0.54 -2.11
C TRP A 76 -13.42 0.97 -2.23
N GLN A 77 -14.61 1.36 -2.70
CA GLN A 77 -14.95 2.75 -2.94
C GLN A 77 -15.93 3.27 -1.88
N PRO A 78 -15.59 4.36 -1.18
CA PRO A 78 -16.53 4.98 -0.27
C PRO A 78 -17.75 5.50 -1.04
N PRO A 79 -18.95 5.51 -0.41
CA PRO A 79 -20.14 6.15 -0.95
C PRO A 79 -19.82 7.57 -1.42
N GLN A 80 -20.42 7.99 -2.54
CA GLN A 80 -20.10 9.28 -3.17
C GLN A 80 -20.25 10.48 -2.21
N SER A 81 -21.20 10.40 -1.27
CA SER A 81 -21.44 11.39 -0.22
C SER A 81 -20.24 11.62 0.71
N LEU A 82 -19.35 10.63 0.85
CA LEU A 82 -18.18 10.72 1.71
C LEU A 82 -16.93 11.25 1.01
N ARG A 83 -16.88 11.23 -0.34
CA ARG A 83 -15.67 11.59 -1.10
C ARG A 83 -15.14 12.99 -0.76
N ARG A 84 -16.04 13.94 -0.48
CA ARG A 84 -15.67 15.32 -0.10
C ARG A 84 -14.99 15.47 1.26
N LEU A 85 -15.05 14.43 2.10
CA LEU A 85 -14.46 14.42 3.44
C LEU A 85 -13.03 13.88 3.43
N LEU A 86 -12.60 13.28 2.32
CA LEU A 86 -11.37 12.49 2.26
C LEU A 86 -10.24 13.23 1.53
N ALA A 87 -9.04 13.05 2.06
CA ALA A 87 -7.78 13.32 1.37
C ALA A 87 -7.07 11.98 1.19
N GLY A 88 -7.32 11.31 0.07
CA GLY A 88 -6.92 9.91 -0.12
C GLY A 88 -7.82 8.96 0.68
N SER A 89 -7.23 8.12 1.54
CA SER A 89 -7.93 7.11 2.37
C SER A 89 -8.21 7.56 3.80
N VAL A 90 -7.92 8.82 4.14
CA VAL A 90 -8.09 9.39 5.48
C VAL A 90 -8.95 10.65 5.42
N PHE A 91 -9.51 11.08 6.56
CA PHE A 91 -10.19 12.37 6.64
C PHE A 91 -9.23 13.51 6.30
N ALA A 92 -9.69 14.45 5.47
CA ALA A 92 -9.00 15.71 5.30
C ALA A 92 -8.97 16.43 6.68
N PRO A 93 -7.82 16.97 7.14
CA PRO A 93 -7.71 17.56 8.48
C PRO A 93 -8.78 18.62 8.79
N ALA A 94 -9.11 19.48 7.83
CA ALA A 94 -10.15 20.50 7.97
C ALA A 94 -11.59 19.96 7.99
N LYS A 95 -11.78 18.67 7.68
CA LYS A 95 -13.09 18.00 7.56
C LYS A 95 -13.40 17.03 8.69
N VAL A 96 -12.49 16.84 9.65
CA VAL A 96 -12.66 15.88 10.75
C VAL A 96 -13.94 16.16 11.55
N GLN A 97 -14.18 17.41 11.94
CA GLN A 97 -15.40 17.79 12.68
C GLN A 97 -16.68 17.56 11.86
N GLU A 98 -16.66 17.90 10.57
CA GLU A 98 -17.78 17.64 9.66
C GLU A 98 -18.05 16.13 9.53
N ALA A 99 -16.99 15.33 9.40
CA ALA A 99 -17.10 13.88 9.29
C ALA A 99 -17.74 13.25 10.54
N PHE A 100 -17.38 13.70 11.75
CA PHE A 100 -18.02 13.22 12.98
C PHE A 100 -19.48 13.65 13.13
N ALA A 101 -19.83 14.86 12.67
CA ALA A 101 -21.23 15.27 12.61
C ALA A 101 -22.05 14.37 11.67
N ILE A 102 -21.50 14.04 10.49
CA ILE A 102 -22.13 13.13 9.52
C ILE A 102 -22.22 11.71 10.09
N TYR A 103 -21.20 11.25 10.81
CA TYR A 103 -21.22 9.95 11.49
C TYR A 103 -22.37 9.88 12.51
N GLN A 104 -22.53 10.86 13.39
CA GLN A 104 -23.60 10.86 14.40
C GLN A 104 -25.00 10.93 13.75
N ALA A 105 -25.15 11.75 12.72
CA ALA A 105 -26.40 11.82 11.96
C ALA A 105 -26.73 10.48 11.28
N THR A 106 -25.74 9.84 10.66
CA THR A 106 -25.91 8.54 9.98
C THR A 106 -26.20 7.43 10.99
N ARG A 107 -25.53 7.41 12.15
CA ARG A 107 -25.82 6.49 13.26
C ARG A 107 -27.28 6.58 13.69
N LYS A 108 -27.78 7.81 13.89
CA LYS A 108 -29.19 8.05 14.25
C LYS A 108 -30.13 7.53 13.16
N GLU A 109 -29.84 7.83 11.90
CA GLU A 109 -30.62 7.37 10.75
C GLU A 109 -30.72 5.84 10.69
N VAL A 110 -29.59 5.12 10.85
CA VAL A 110 -29.58 3.64 10.88
C VAL A 110 -30.48 3.11 11.99
N LYS A 111 -30.36 3.64 13.22
CA LYS A 111 -31.21 3.24 14.36
C LYS A 111 -32.70 3.47 14.08
N THR A 112 -33.06 4.58 13.44
CA THR A 112 -34.47 4.95 13.25
C THR A 112 -35.11 4.31 12.02
N THR A 113 -34.36 4.10 10.96
CA THR A 113 -34.90 3.71 9.64
C THR A 113 -34.54 2.30 9.23
N GLY A 114 -33.44 1.74 9.76
CA GLY A 114 -32.88 0.50 9.24
C GLY A 114 -32.42 0.60 7.78
N SER A 115 -32.15 1.79 7.23
CA SER A 115 -31.74 1.95 5.83
C SER A 115 -30.40 1.24 5.52
N PRO A 116 -30.35 0.35 4.51
CA PRO A 116 -29.10 -0.31 4.09
C PRO A 116 -28.03 0.69 3.62
N ASP A 117 -28.42 1.74 2.90
CA ASP A 117 -27.50 2.76 2.42
C ASP A 117 -26.89 3.57 3.58
N ALA A 118 -27.69 3.85 4.61
CA ALA A 118 -27.20 4.49 5.83
C ALA A 118 -26.25 3.57 6.60
N ALA A 119 -26.54 2.26 6.64
CA ALA A 119 -25.67 1.27 7.27
C ALA A 119 -24.32 1.15 6.54
N GLU A 120 -24.33 1.13 5.21
CA GLU A 120 -23.13 1.16 4.38
C GLU A 120 -22.31 2.44 4.65
N ARG A 121 -22.96 3.60 4.64
CA ARG A 121 -22.31 4.88 4.94
C ARG A 121 -21.70 4.93 6.34
N LEU A 122 -22.41 4.41 7.35
CA LEU A 122 -21.90 4.33 8.72
C LEU A 122 -20.69 3.40 8.81
N PHE A 123 -20.73 2.25 8.14
CA PHE A 123 -19.63 1.30 8.09
C PHE A 123 -18.35 1.94 7.51
N PHE A 124 -18.44 2.59 6.36
CA PHE A 124 -17.30 3.30 5.76
C PHE A 124 -16.76 4.41 6.67
N LEU A 125 -17.63 5.25 7.23
CA LEU A 125 -17.20 6.29 8.18
C LEU A 125 -16.49 5.70 9.40
N THR A 126 -16.93 4.53 9.87
CA THR A 126 -16.31 3.82 11.00
C THR A 126 -14.89 3.38 10.68
N LEU A 127 -14.68 2.77 9.51
CA LEU A 127 -13.35 2.28 9.11
C LEU A 127 -12.35 3.44 8.90
N ILE A 128 -12.81 4.54 8.31
CA ILE A 128 -11.99 5.75 8.11
C ILE A 128 -11.68 6.42 9.45
N ALA A 129 -12.67 6.54 10.35
CA ALA A 129 -12.46 7.07 11.70
C ALA A 129 -11.55 6.19 12.55
N ASN A 130 -11.66 4.86 12.44
CA ASN A 130 -10.72 3.93 13.06
C ASN A 130 -9.28 4.22 12.62
N ASN A 131 -9.04 4.38 11.31
CA ASN A 131 -7.70 4.71 10.81
C ASN A 131 -7.21 6.06 11.32
N TYR A 132 -8.09 7.07 11.36
CA TYR A 132 -7.77 8.37 11.94
C TYR A 132 -7.32 8.26 13.41
N TYR A 133 -8.06 7.53 14.26
CA TYR A 133 -7.68 7.37 15.66
C TYR A 133 -6.45 6.49 15.89
N VAL A 134 -6.15 5.54 14.98
CA VAL A 134 -4.87 4.83 15.00
C VAL A 134 -3.70 5.78 14.74
N LEU A 135 -3.84 6.72 13.80
CA LEU A 135 -2.77 7.66 13.47
C LEU A 135 -2.56 8.73 14.54
N ASN A 136 -3.58 9.04 15.34
CA ASN A 136 -3.52 10.04 16.41
C ASN A 136 -3.32 9.43 17.81
N ASP A 137 -3.09 8.11 17.90
CA ASP A 137 -2.89 7.39 19.16
C ASP A 137 -4.03 7.60 20.20
N GLU A 138 -5.28 7.53 19.74
CA GLU A 138 -6.48 7.68 20.58
C GLU A 138 -7.23 6.34 20.75
N PRO A 139 -6.72 5.39 21.56
CA PRO A 139 -7.27 4.03 21.65
C PRO A 139 -8.71 3.99 22.19
N ASP A 140 -9.06 4.86 23.15
CA ASP A 140 -10.40 4.88 23.74
C ASP A 140 -11.47 5.32 22.71
N ARG A 141 -11.17 6.36 21.92
CA ARG A 141 -12.06 6.79 20.84
C ARG A 141 -12.13 5.77 19.72
N ARG A 142 -11.00 5.16 19.38
CA ARG A 142 -10.93 4.06 18.41
C ARG A 142 -11.82 2.89 18.82
N ARG A 143 -11.78 2.48 20.09
CA ARG A 143 -12.70 1.46 20.59
C ARG A 143 -14.14 1.95 20.53
N ALA A 144 -14.41 3.14 21.05
CA ALA A 144 -15.76 3.67 21.15
C ALA A 144 -16.46 3.74 19.79
N ILE A 145 -15.77 4.19 18.73
CA ILE A 145 -16.34 4.25 17.37
C ILE A 145 -16.65 2.85 16.83
N LEU A 146 -15.75 1.88 17.00
CA LEU A 146 -15.92 0.51 16.52
C LEU A 146 -17.09 -0.19 17.23
N GLU A 147 -17.13 -0.13 18.57
CA GLU A 147 -18.14 -0.79 19.38
C GLU A 147 -19.51 -0.11 19.23
N THR A 148 -19.55 1.22 19.12
CA THR A 148 -20.79 1.97 18.81
C THR A 148 -21.39 1.54 17.47
N SER A 149 -20.56 1.47 16.42
CA SER A 149 -21.04 1.04 15.10
C SER A 149 -21.46 -0.42 15.09
N LEU A 150 -20.75 -1.29 15.81
CA LEU A 150 -21.10 -2.71 15.93
C LEU A 150 -22.50 -2.92 16.53
N GLU A 151 -22.90 -2.09 17.50
CA GLU A 151 -24.24 -2.16 18.10
C GLU A 151 -25.36 -1.60 17.22
N VAL A 152 -25.03 -0.68 16.30
CA VAL A 152 -26.02 0.00 15.46
C VAL A 152 -26.20 -0.71 14.11
N LEU A 153 -25.13 -1.23 13.54
CA LEU A 153 -25.16 -1.92 12.25
C LEU A 153 -25.83 -3.28 12.39
N TYR A 154 -26.72 -3.61 11.46
CA TYR A 154 -27.46 -4.88 11.49
C TYR A 154 -27.01 -5.87 10.39
N LEU A 155 -26.23 -5.42 9.41
CA LEU A 155 -25.73 -6.27 8.32
C LEU A 155 -24.61 -7.19 8.83
N PRO A 156 -24.72 -8.52 8.69
CA PRO A 156 -23.73 -9.46 9.22
C PRO A 156 -22.29 -9.19 8.74
N ARG A 157 -22.12 -8.88 7.44
CA ARG A 157 -20.81 -8.56 6.86
C ARG A 157 -20.09 -7.41 7.59
N HIS A 158 -20.82 -6.33 7.91
CA HIS A 158 -20.24 -5.18 8.60
C HIS A 158 -19.88 -5.52 10.04
N LYS A 159 -20.77 -6.23 10.75
CA LYS A 159 -20.49 -6.67 12.12
C LYS A 159 -19.24 -7.55 12.18
N GLN A 160 -19.09 -8.48 11.25
CA GLN A 160 -17.92 -9.35 11.15
C GLN A 160 -16.62 -8.57 10.94
N VAL A 161 -16.59 -7.62 10.00
CA VAL A 161 -15.40 -6.79 9.78
C VAL A 161 -15.03 -5.97 11.03
N LEU A 162 -16.02 -5.39 11.72
CA LEU A 162 -15.77 -4.62 12.94
C LEU A 162 -15.28 -5.50 14.09
N ARG A 163 -15.85 -6.69 14.27
CA ARG A 163 -15.38 -7.68 15.25
C ARG A 163 -13.96 -8.15 14.99
N ALA A 164 -13.64 -8.49 13.75
CA ALA A 164 -12.27 -8.85 13.36
C ALA A 164 -11.29 -7.69 13.63
N THR A 165 -11.72 -6.44 13.42
CA THR A 165 -10.92 -5.25 13.73
C THR A 165 -10.69 -5.08 15.24
N LEU A 166 -11.72 -5.28 16.07
CA LEU A 166 -11.64 -5.27 17.53
C LEU A 166 -10.77 -6.43 18.06
N ALA A 167 -10.93 -7.64 17.51
CA ALA A 167 -10.12 -8.82 17.84
C ALA A 167 -8.63 -8.56 17.58
N THR A 168 -8.31 -8.00 16.41
CA THR A 168 -6.93 -7.63 16.06
C THR A 168 -6.40 -6.54 17.00
N ALA A 169 -7.24 -5.58 17.41
CA ALA A 169 -6.84 -4.55 18.36
C ALA A 169 -6.51 -5.12 19.75
N ALA A 170 -7.36 -6.01 20.29
CA ALA A 170 -7.09 -6.72 21.55
C ALA A 170 -5.83 -7.59 21.48
N ALA A 171 -5.63 -8.28 20.35
CA ALA A 171 -4.43 -9.10 20.13
C ALA A 171 -3.14 -8.27 20.17
N LYS A 172 -3.15 -7.03 19.64
CA LYS A 172 -2.01 -6.11 19.71
C LYS A 172 -1.66 -5.71 21.15
N GLU A 173 -2.66 -5.61 22.02
CA GLU A 173 -2.48 -5.40 23.46
C GLU A 173 -2.07 -6.67 24.22
N ARG A 174 -1.81 -7.77 23.50
CA ARG A 174 -1.51 -9.11 24.02
C ARG A 174 -2.65 -9.71 24.86
N ASP A 175 -3.87 -9.18 24.73
CA ASP A 175 -5.06 -9.80 25.33
C ASP A 175 -5.68 -10.80 24.34
N LEU A 176 -5.06 -11.99 24.28
CA LEU A 176 -5.52 -13.05 23.37
C LEU A 176 -6.89 -13.61 23.76
N GLN A 177 -7.29 -13.49 25.03
CA GLN A 177 -8.61 -13.94 25.49
C GLN A 177 -9.70 -13.01 24.95
N ALA A 178 -9.53 -11.70 25.11
CA ALA A 178 -10.46 -10.72 24.54
C ALA A 178 -10.47 -10.81 23.00
N ALA A 179 -9.31 -11.04 22.37
CA ALA A 179 -9.22 -11.22 20.92
C ALA A 179 -10.08 -12.39 20.42
N GLU A 180 -10.01 -13.55 21.09
CA GLU A 180 -10.87 -14.70 20.77
C GLU A 180 -12.34 -14.39 21.00
N ALA A 181 -12.68 -13.74 22.11
CA ALA A 181 -14.06 -13.43 22.43
C ALA A 181 -14.70 -12.47 21.42
N TRP A 182 -13.93 -11.53 20.87
CA TRP A 182 -14.38 -10.67 19.77
C TRP A 182 -14.55 -11.43 18.45
N LEU A 183 -13.66 -12.39 18.17
CA LEU A 183 -13.67 -13.13 16.91
C LEU A 183 -14.69 -14.29 16.89
N ALA A 184 -15.03 -14.86 18.05
CA ALA A 184 -15.90 -16.04 18.18
C ALA A 184 -17.29 -15.94 17.51
N PRO A 185 -17.96 -14.77 17.45
CA PRO A 185 -19.22 -14.64 16.73
C PRO A 185 -19.09 -14.50 15.20
N CYS A 186 -17.87 -14.41 14.65
CA CYS A 186 -17.67 -14.26 13.21
C CYS A 186 -17.84 -15.59 12.47
N ASP A 187 -18.35 -15.53 11.24
CA ASP A 187 -18.44 -16.69 10.36
C ASP A 187 -17.07 -16.95 9.67
N PRO A 188 -16.40 -18.09 9.94
CA PRO A 188 -15.15 -18.45 9.30
C PRO A 188 -15.29 -18.79 7.80
N ARG A 189 -16.52 -18.92 7.29
CA ARG A 189 -16.82 -19.32 5.91
C ARG A 189 -17.74 -18.32 5.20
N SER A 190 -17.59 -17.02 5.49
CA SER A 190 -18.35 -15.97 4.81
C SER A 190 -18.17 -16.05 3.29
N ASP A 191 -19.25 -15.76 2.55
CA ASP A 191 -19.26 -15.65 1.09
C ASP A 191 -19.01 -14.21 0.58
N ASP A 192 -18.81 -13.28 1.50
CA ASP A 192 -18.41 -11.89 1.25
C ASP A 192 -16.89 -11.76 1.43
N LEU A 193 -16.18 -11.36 0.37
CA LEU A 193 -14.72 -11.32 0.34
C LEU A 193 -14.14 -10.40 1.40
N GLU A 194 -14.77 -9.24 1.67
CA GLU A 194 -14.29 -8.32 2.69
C GLU A 194 -14.36 -8.94 4.09
N SER A 195 -15.49 -9.57 4.43
CA SER A 195 -15.76 -10.20 5.71
C SER A 195 -14.92 -11.46 5.94
N ASP A 196 -14.79 -12.31 4.93
CA ASP A 196 -13.92 -13.49 4.96
C ASP A 196 -12.46 -13.07 5.16
N SER A 197 -11.97 -12.10 4.39
CA SER A 197 -10.61 -11.58 4.51
C SER A 197 -10.34 -10.94 5.87
N ALA A 198 -11.33 -10.22 6.44
CA ALA A 198 -11.21 -9.63 7.77
C ALA A 198 -11.05 -10.70 8.85
N TYR A 199 -11.89 -11.74 8.82
CA TYR A 199 -11.80 -12.88 9.72
C TYR A 199 -10.43 -13.55 9.61
N ARG A 200 -10.01 -13.90 8.39
CA ARG A 200 -8.75 -14.59 8.12
C ARG A 200 -7.53 -13.81 8.59
N ALA A 201 -7.49 -12.51 8.31
CA ALA A 201 -6.42 -11.63 8.76
C ALA A 201 -6.34 -11.56 10.30
N ALA A 202 -7.49 -11.42 10.98
CA ALA A 202 -7.54 -11.38 12.44
C ALA A 202 -7.11 -12.72 13.07
N ARG A 203 -7.64 -13.84 12.55
CA ARG A 203 -7.29 -15.20 12.97
C ARG A 203 -5.80 -15.47 12.82
N ALA A 204 -5.24 -15.22 11.63
CA ALA A 204 -3.82 -15.38 11.35
C ALA A 204 -2.93 -14.50 12.24
N PHE A 205 -3.36 -13.28 12.57
CA PHE A 205 -2.63 -12.41 13.48
C PHE A 205 -2.60 -12.97 14.91
N ILE A 206 -3.73 -13.47 15.42
CA ILE A 206 -3.83 -14.10 16.74
C ILE A 206 -2.98 -15.38 16.79
N ASP A 207 -3.00 -16.20 15.74
CA ASP A 207 -2.21 -17.44 15.70
C ASP A 207 -0.72 -17.19 15.56
N THR A 208 -0.33 -16.13 14.82
CA THR A 208 1.06 -15.67 14.78
C THR A 208 1.55 -15.28 16.18
N LEU A 209 0.71 -14.61 16.98
CA LEU A 209 1.02 -14.27 18.38
C LEU A 209 1.16 -15.49 19.29
N ARG A 210 0.48 -16.59 18.97
CA ARG A 210 0.58 -17.88 19.70
C ARG A 210 1.73 -18.75 19.24
N GLY A 211 2.30 -18.47 18.08
CA GLY A 211 3.25 -19.36 17.41
C GLY A 211 2.59 -20.54 16.70
N ASP A 212 1.28 -20.50 16.45
CA ASP A 212 0.55 -21.52 15.70
C ASP A 212 0.62 -21.23 14.19
N TYR A 213 1.81 -21.41 13.63
CA TYR A 213 2.07 -21.11 12.22
C TYR A 213 1.39 -22.08 11.26
N GLU A 214 1.03 -23.28 11.72
CA GLU A 214 0.26 -24.22 10.92
C GLU A 214 -1.17 -23.70 10.69
N ASN A 215 -1.83 -23.19 11.73
CA ASN A 215 -3.15 -22.61 11.56
C ASN A 215 -3.13 -21.32 10.73
N VAL A 216 -2.07 -20.51 10.82
CA VAL A 216 -1.88 -19.35 9.92
C VAL A 216 -1.94 -19.77 8.45
N LEU A 217 -1.23 -20.84 8.08
CA LEU A 217 -1.21 -21.34 6.70
C LEU A 217 -2.50 -22.07 6.32
N ALA A 218 -3.17 -22.74 7.26
CA ALA A 218 -4.48 -23.32 7.03
C ALA A 218 -5.52 -22.24 6.67
N VAL A 219 -5.43 -21.07 7.32
CA VAL A 219 -6.36 -19.95 7.13
C VAL A 219 -5.99 -19.09 5.93
N LEU A 220 -4.71 -18.85 5.64
CA LEU A 220 -4.28 -17.95 4.56
C LEU A 220 -3.83 -18.67 3.27
N GLY A 221 -3.71 -20.00 3.29
CA GLY A 221 -3.01 -20.75 2.24
C GLY A 221 -1.49 -20.54 2.30
N ALA A 222 -0.75 -21.46 1.67
CA ALA A 222 0.71 -21.37 1.54
C ALA A 222 1.13 -20.46 0.37
N ALA A 223 0.27 -20.26 -0.62
CA ALA A 223 0.51 -19.37 -1.76
C ALA A 223 -0.55 -18.26 -1.87
N ASP A 224 -0.21 -17.19 -2.58
CA ASP A 224 -1.00 -15.96 -2.66
C ASP A 224 -2.31 -16.11 -3.45
N ASP A 225 -2.44 -17.13 -4.30
CA ASP A 225 -3.59 -17.42 -5.15
C ASP A 225 -4.52 -18.53 -4.62
N GLN A 226 -4.10 -19.24 -3.56
CA GLN A 226 -4.87 -20.33 -2.99
C GLN A 226 -6.15 -19.85 -2.29
N ILE A 227 -6.03 -18.78 -1.50
CA ILE A 227 -7.14 -18.17 -0.77
C ILE A 227 -7.27 -16.72 -1.26
N PRO A 228 -8.42 -16.33 -1.83
CA PRO A 228 -8.67 -14.94 -2.23
C PRO A 228 -8.69 -14.06 -0.99
N ILE A 229 -7.94 -12.97 -1.03
CA ILE A 229 -7.91 -11.97 0.02
C ILE A 229 -8.24 -10.62 -0.62
N HIS A 230 -9.08 -9.84 0.04
CA HIS A 230 -9.45 -8.50 -0.38
C HIS A 230 -8.20 -7.59 -0.40
N ASP A 231 -7.97 -6.86 -1.50
CA ASP A 231 -6.84 -5.95 -1.74
C ASP A 231 -6.35 -5.18 -0.50
N ALA A 232 -7.27 -4.54 0.23
CA ALA A 232 -6.92 -3.74 1.43
C ALA A 232 -6.22 -4.52 2.57
N ARG A 233 -6.27 -5.86 2.56
CA ARG A 233 -5.66 -6.74 3.58
C ARG A 233 -4.48 -7.54 3.05
N ASP A 234 -4.23 -7.48 1.75
CA ASP A 234 -3.23 -8.28 1.08
C ASP A 234 -1.81 -8.11 1.63
N PRO A 235 -1.29 -6.89 1.84
CA PRO A 235 0.04 -6.71 2.43
C PRO A 235 0.18 -7.37 3.81
N VAL A 236 -0.86 -7.27 4.64
CA VAL A 236 -0.86 -7.85 6.00
C VAL A 236 -0.89 -9.37 5.91
N CYS A 237 -1.79 -9.94 5.11
CA CYS A 237 -1.91 -11.38 4.94
C CYS A 237 -0.65 -11.99 4.30
N ALA A 238 -0.04 -11.31 3.32
CA ALA A 238 1.20 -11.76 2.69
C ALA A 238 2.36 -11.83 3.70
N VAL A 239 2.51 -10.83 4.57
CA VAL A 239 3.54 -10.86 5.63
C VAL A 239 3.26 -11.96 6.65
N LEU A 240 2.03 -12.12 7.13
CA LEU A 240 1.70 -13.16 8.10
C LEU A 240 1.91 -14.57 7.52
N ARG A 241 1.52 -14.79 6.26
CA ARG A 241 1.75 -16.03 5.51
C ARG A 241 3.24 -16.33 5.38
N ALA A 242 4.02 -15.38 4.88
CA ALA A 242 5.46 -15.54 4.71
C ALA A 242 6.17 -15.79 6.04
N ASN A 243 5.76 -15.09 7.11
CA ASN A 243 6.30 -15.32 8.44
C ASN A 243 6.01 -16.75 8.91
N ALA A 244 4.80 -17.27 8.68
CA ALA A 244 4.47 -18.64 9.03
C ALA A 244 5.30 -19.68 8.23
N LEU A 245 5.51 -19.46 6.93
CA LEU A 245 6.41 -20.30 6.11
C LEU A 245 7.85 -20.28 6.65
N GLU A 246 8.39 -19.09 6.90
CA GLU A 246 9.74 -18.90 7.44
C GLU A 246 9.92 -19.59 8.80
N ARG A 247 8.93 -19.48 9.69
CA ARG A 247 8.96 -20.10 11.03
C ARG A 247 8.85 -21.63 10.99
N ARG A 248 8.35 -22.20 9.89
CA ARG A 248 8.37 -23.64 9.61
C ARG A 248 9.63 -24.11 8.88
N GLY A 249 10.55 -23.19 8.57
CA GLY A 249 11.80 -23.49 7.87
C GLY A 249 11.73 -23.38 6.34
N ASP A 250 10.56 -23.03 5.77
CA ASP A 250 10.39 -22.82 4.34
C ASP A 250 10.70 -21.37 3.96
N ILE A 251 12.00 -21.04 3.98
CA ILE A 251 12.48 -19.69 3.63
C ILE A 251 12.22 -19.37 2.16
N GLU A 252 12.40 -20.35 1.27
CA GLU A 252 12.20 -20.15 -0.17
C GLU A 252 10.74 -19.85 -0.50
N GLY A 253 9.79 -20.60 0.09
CA GLY A 253 8.36 -20.33 -0.03
C GLY A 253 7.98 -18.96 0.53
N ALA A 254 8.55 -18.56 1.68
CA ALA A 254 8.31 -17.24 2.27
C ALA A 254 8.78 -16.10 1.35
N VAL A 255 9.99 -16.21 0.78
CA VAL A 255 10.52 -15.24 -0.18
C VAL A 255 9.65 -15.18 -1.43
N ALA A 256 9.25 -16.33 -1.97
CA ALA A 256 8.40 -16.40 -3.15
C ALA A 256 7.04 -15.72 -2.92
N ALA A 257 6.39 -15.95 -1.76
CA ALA A 257 5.13 -15.34 -1.41
C ALA A 257 5.23 -13.81 -1.32
N LEU A 258 6.25 -13.28 -0.64
CA LEU A 258 6.48 -11.83 -0.53
C LEU A 258 6.81 -11.21 -1.90
N SER A 259 7.73 -11.80 -2.66
CA SER A 259 8.12 -11.30 -3.98
C SER A 259 6.98 -11.33 -5.00
N ALA A 260 6.10 -12.34 -4.94
CA ALA A 260 4.91 -12.39 -5.78
C ALA A 260 3.98 -11.21 -5.48
N ARG A 261 3.71 -10.95 -4.18
CA ARG A 261 2.88 -9.82 -3.75
C ARG A 261 3.48 -8.47 -4.12
N MET A 262 4.78 -8.27 -3.88
CA MET A 262 5.50 -7.05 -4.33
C MET A 262 5.45 -6.86 -5.84
N GLY A 263 5.25 -7.92 -6.63
CA GLY A 263 5.15 -7.82 -8.09
C GLY A 263 3.75 -7.44 -8.60
N LYS A 264 2.69 -7.74 -7.83
CA LYS A 264 1.29 -7.47 -8.21
C LYS A 264 0.88 -6.03 -7.91
N GLU A 265 1.15 -5.60 -6.69
CA GLU A 265 1.00 -4.21 -6.29
C GLU A 265 2.27 -3.47 -6.74
N SER A 266 2.14 -2.28 -7.30
CA SER A 266 3.30 -1.43 -7.62
C SER A 266 4.18 -1.17 -6.38
N ALA A 267 5.15 -0.27 -6.45
CA ALA A 267 6.08 0.01 -5.35
C ALA A 267 5.41 0.24 -3.96
N ASN A 268 4.14 0.68 -3.94
CA ASN A 268 3.25 0.73 -2.77
C ASN A 268 3.13 -0.59 -1.97
N GLY A 269 3.08 -1.76 -2.62
CA GLY A 269 2.88 -3.04 -1.93
C GLY A 269 4.05 -3.39 -1.02
N ARG A 270 5.29 -3.15 -1.49
CA ARG A 270 6.50 -3.29 -0.68
C ARG A 270 6.46 -2.37 0.54
N VAL A 271 6.16 -1.09 0.32
CA VAL A 271 6.11 -0.07 1.38
C VAL A 271 5.06 -0.45 2.45
N ALA A 272 3.88 -0.92 2.03
CA ALA A 272 2.84 -1.36 2.96
C ALA A 272 3.28 -2.56 3.82
N MET A 273 3.96 -3.54 3.22
CA MET A 273 4.50 -4.70 3.96
C MET A 273 5.60 -4.31 4.94
N GLU A 274 6.55 -3.46 4.53
CA GLU A 274 7.61 -2.95 5.40
C GLU A 274 7.03 -2.13 6.56
N ALA A 275 6.06 -1.25 6.28
CA ALA A 275 5.37 -0.47 7.30
C ALA A 275 4.61 -1.35 8.31
N PHE A 276 4.02 -2.46 7.85
CA PHE A 276 3.38 -3.43 8.73
C PHE A 276 4.40 -4.11 9.65
N VAL A 277 5.53 -4.58 9.12
CA VAL A 277 6.59 -5.23 9.90
C VAL A 277 7.18 -4.28 10.94
N GLN A 278 7.47 -3.04 10.55
CA GLN A 278 7.97 -2.00 11.45
C GLN A 278 6.98 -1.64 12.56
N ARG A 279 5.67 -1.72 12.30
CA ARG A 279 4.63 -1.45 13.29
C ARG A 279 4.53 -2.53 14.38
N TYR A 280 5.03 -3.75 14.14
CA TYR A 280 4.97 -4.86 15.11
C TYR A 280 6.34 -5.51 15.36
N PRO A 281 7.33 -4.77 15.89
CA PRO A 281 8.68 -5.29 16.09
C PRO A 281 8.70 -6.51 17.03
N ALA A 282 7.79 -6.55 18.01
CA ALA A 282 7.66 -7.63 18.99
C ALA A 282 7.14 -8.96 18.41
N LEU A 283 6.75 -9.00 17.14
CA LEU A 283 6.40 -10.23 16.42
C LEU A 283 7.59 -10.80 15.64
N SER A 284 8.65 -10.01 15.43
CA SER A 284 9.81 -10.39 14.60
C SER A 284 9.37 -11.03 13.28
N LEU A 285 8.56 -10.30 12.50
CA LEU A 285 7.96 -10.78 11.26
C LEU A 285 9.02 -10.83 10.15
N CYS A 286 9.16 -12.00 9.53
CA CYS A 286 9.98 -12.24 8.33
C CYS A 286 11.44 -11.71 8.40
N PRO A 287 12.21 -11.93 9.48
CA PRO A 287 13.55 -11.36 9.62
C PRO A 287 14.52 -11.81 8.51
N LEU A 288 14.33 -13.00 7.93
CA LEU A 288 15.16 -13.51 6.84
C LEU A 288 14.54 -13.31 5.46
N SER A 289 13.25 -13.62 5.31
CA SER A 289 12.60 -13.68 4.00
C SER A 289 12.27 -12.30 3.43
N LEU A 290 11.91 -11.31 4.25
CA LEU A 290 11.55 -9.97 3.76
C LEU A 290 12.75 -9.23 3.13
N PRO A 291 13.94 -9.14 3.75
CA PRO A 291 15.09 -8.51 3.12
C PRO A 291 15.47 -9.17 1.79
N GLN A 292 15.40 -10.50 1.71
CA GLN A 292 15.67 -11.26 0.48
C GLN A 292 14.63 -10.98 -0.61
N ALA A 293 13.35 -11.00 -0.26
CA ALA A 293 12.26 -10.69 -1.19
C ALA A 293 12.34 -9.25 -1.72
N THR A 294 12.68 -8.30 -0.84
CA THR A 294 12.93 -6.91 -1.23
C THR A 294 14.11 -6.80 -2.20
N ALA A 295 15.24 -7.46 -1.92
CA ALA A 295 16.40 -7.46 -2.82
C ALA A 295 16.05 -8.02 -4.21
N LEU A 296 15.36 -9.16 -4.26
CA LEU A 296 14.89 -9.77 -5.52
C LEU A 296 13.92 -8.85 -6.27
N HIS A 297 13.00 -8.20 -5.57
CA HIS A 297 12.07 -7.25 -6.18
C HIS A 297 12.83 -6.04 -6.75
N THR A 298 13.78 -5.48 -6.01
CA THR A 298 14.64 -4.38 -6.49
C THR A 298 15.46 -4.81 -7.71
N GLU A 299 16.04 -6.01 -7.72
CA GLU A 299 16.77 -6.53 -8.88
C GLU A 299 15.88 -6.66 -10.11
N ARG A 300 14.66 -7.18 -9.96
CA ARG A 300 13.66 -7.26 -11.04
C ARG A 300 13.24 -5.88 -11.52
N ALA A 301 12.97 -4.95 -10.61
CA ALA A 301 12.61 -3.57 -10.96
C ALA A 301 13.76 -2.86 -11.69
N VAL A 302 15.01 -3.10 -11.30
CA VAL A 302 16.21 -2.61 -12.00
C VAL A 302 16.34 -3.25 -13.38
N ALA A 303 16.11 -4.55 -13.52
CA ALA A 303 16.18 -5.26 -14.81
C ALA A 303 15.07 -4.84 -15.77
N LEU A 304 13.86 -4.58 -15.28
CA LEU A 304 12.75 -4.06 -16.07
C LEU A 304 13.01 -2.61 -16.48
N ALA A 305 13.54 -1.80 -15.56
CA ALA A 305 13.88 -0.43 -15.87
C ALA A 305 15.05 -0.33 -16.85
N SER A 306 16.08 -1.19 -16.77
CA SER A 306 17.17 -1.17 -17.74
C SER A 306 16.70 -1.52 -19.17
N ARG A 307 15.62 -2.32 -19.28
CA ARG A 307 14.94 -2.55 -20.56
C ARG A 307 14.17 -1.32 -21.04
N SER A 308 13.59 -0.53 -20.15
CA SER A 308 12.77 0.64 -20.51
C SER A 308 13.51 1.97 -20.60
N THR A 309 14.60 2.19 -19.86
CA THR A 309 15.33 3.48 -19.77
C THR A 309 16.23 3.77 -20.96
N GLY A 310 15.94 3.18 -22.11
CA GLY A 310 16.68 3.46 -23.33
C GLY A 310 18.14 3.02 -23.27
N ALA A 311 18.58 2.21 -22.31
CA ALA A 311 19.90 1.57 -22.37
C ALA A 311 19.95 0.57 -23.54
N GLY A 312 18.87 -0.18 -23.75
CA GLY A 312 18.67 -0.98 -24.96
C GLY A 312 18.67 -0.12 -26.23
N THR A 313 17.88 0.96 -26.24
CA THR A 313 17.84 1.93 -27.35
C THR A 313 19.21 2.56 -27.58
N GLY A 314 19.96 2.87 -26.53
CA GLY A 314 21.28 3.47 -26.57
C GLY A 314 22.30 2.54 -27.20
N ASN A 315 22.26 1.25 -26.87
CA ASN A 315 23.09 0.23 -27.53
C ASN A 315 22.73 0.10 -29.02
N VAL A 316 21.45 0.11 -29.37
CA VAL A 316 20.99 0.05 -30.76
C VAL A 316 21.43 1.29 -31.53
N LEU A 317 21.21 2.50 -31.00
CA LEU A 317 21.62 3.75 -31.65
C LEU A 317 23.14 3.87 -31.75
N TYR A 318 23.88 3.43 -30.73
CA TYR A 318 25.34 3.41 -30.76
C TYR A 318 25.87 2.45 -31.83
N GLY A 319 25.35 1.22 -31.85
CA GLY A 319 25.73 0.21 -32.84
C GLY A 319 25.35 0.62 -34.27
N LEU A 320 24.14 1.14 -34.46
CA LEU A 320 23.67 1.64 -35.76
C LEU A 320 24.52 2.84 -36.23
N GLY A 321 24.84 3.77 -35.32
CA GLY A 321 25.69 4.92 -35.62
C GLY A 321 27.09 4.52 -36.08
N LEU A 322 27.71 3.55 -35.40
CA LEU A 322 28.99 2.98 -35.82
C LEU A 322 28.89 2.23 -37.15
N LEU A 323 27.83 1.46 -37.36
CA LEU A 323 27.60 0.73 -38.60
C LEU A 323 27.48 1.67 -39.80
N MET A 324 26.85 2.84 -39.63
CA MET A 324 26.74 3.86 -40.68
C MET A 324 28.09 4.48 -41.10
N LEU A 325 29.14 4.37 -40.28
CA LEU A 325 30.48 4.83 -40.67
C LEU A 325 31.12 3.95 -41.75
N VAL A 326 30.67 2.69 -41.90
CA VAL A 326 31.16 1.77 -42.93
C VAL A 326 30.77 2.23 -44.34
N PRO A 327 29.49 2.46 -44.70
CA PRO A 327 29.12 3.00 -46.00
C PRO A 327 29.69 4.40 -46.24
N THR A 328 29.86 5.22 -45.19
CA THR A 328 30.60 6.49 -45.31
C THR A 328 32.02 6.27 -45.83
N GLY A 329 32.77 5.34 -45.25
CA GLY A 329 34.12 5.00 -45.74
C GLY A 329 34.11 4.54 -47.20
N ILE A 330 33.16 3.68 -47.58
CA ILE A 330 33.00 3.19 -48.96
C ILE A 330 32.71 4.35 -49.93
N CYS A 331 31.76 5.23 -49.59
CA CYS A 331 31.39 6.38 -50.41
C CYS A 331 32.54 7.37 -50.57
N LEU A 332 33.31 7.64 -49.50
CA LEU A 332 34.47 8.53 -49.56
C LEU A 332 35.59 7.95 -50.43
N VAL A 333 35.90 6.65 -50.28
CA VAL A 333 36.92 5.97 -51.11
C VAL A 333 36.47 5.89 -52.57
N GLY A 334 35.22 5.50 -52.85
CA GLY A 334 34.69 5.44 -54.22
C GLY A 334 34.60 6.82 -54.88
N GLY A 335 34.25 7.87 -54.13
CA GLY A 335 34.27 9.24 -54.62
C GLY A 335 35.68 9.74 -54.95
N LEU A 336 36.67 9.46 -54.10
CA LEU A 336 38.05 9.92 -54.27
C LEU A 336 38.82 9.14 -55.35
N PHE A 337 38.66 7.82 -55.40
CA PHE A 337 39.49 6.94 -56.23
C PHE A 337 38.79 6.40 -57.48
N LEU A 338 37.46 6.27 -57.46
CA LEU A 338 36.69 5.66 -58.56
C LEU A 338 35.84 6.68 -59.34
N GLY A 339 35.86 7.96 -58.95
CA GLY A 339 35.17 9.04 -59.66
C GLY A 339 33.64 8.99 -59.59
N TRP A 340 33.07 8.35 -58.57
CA TRP A 340 31.62 8.28 -58.40
C TRP A 340 31.03 9.65 -58.05
N ALA A 341 30.42 10.30 -59.04
CA ALA A 341 29.79 11.61 -58.86
C ALA A 341 28.72 11.55 -57.76
N GLY A 342 28.80 12.47 -56.79
CA GLY A 342 27.86 12.52 -55.66
C GLY A 342 28.17 11.59 -54.48
N ALA A 343 29.16 10.69 -54.59
CA ALA A 343 29.51 9.78 -53.49
C ALA A 343 30.09 10.52 -52.27
N ILE A 344 30.89 11.57 -52.47
CA ILE A 344 31.47 12.37 -51.37
C ILE A 344 30.38 13.05 -50.52
N PRO A 345 29.45 13.86 -51.07
CA PRO A 345 28.42 14.50 -50.24
C PRO A 345 27.48 13.48 -49.58
N ALA A 346 27.18 12.35 -50.23
CA ALA A 346 26.43 11.26 -49.61
C ALA A 346 27.19 10.59 -48.45
N GLY A 347 28.50 10.37 -48.61
CA GLY A 347 29.33 9.82 -47.54
C GLY A 347 29.38 10.72 -46.31
N LEU A 348 29.54 12.04 -46.52
CA LEU A 348 29.57 13.03 -45.44
C LEU A 348 28.23 13.12 -44.68
N SER A 349 27.10 13.10 -45.38
CA SER A 349 25.78 13.15 -44.73
C SER A 349 25.52 11.91 -43.88
N ILE A 350 25.77 10.70 -44.43
CA ILE A 350 25.65 9.44 -43.70
C ILE A 350 26.60 9.41 -42.50
N GLY A 351 27.83 9.92 -42.67
CA GLY A 351 28.85 9.91 -41.62
C GLY A 351 28.48 10.82 -40.45
N PHE A 352 27.96 12.02 -40.76
CA PHE A 352 27.48 12.95 -39.76
C PHE A 352 26.28 12.38 -38.98
N THR A 353 25.29 11.81 -39.67
CA THR A 353 24.16 11.14 -39.02
C THR A 353 24.64 9.97 -38.15
N GLY A 354 25.56 9.14 -38.64
CA GLY A 354 26.14 8.03 -37.87
C GLY A 354 26.84 8.49 -36.59
N LEU A 355 27.65 9.56 -36.66
CA LEU A 355 28.31 10.16 -35.51
C LEU A 355 27.31 10.73 -34.49
N LEU A 356 26.24 11.40 -34.94
CA LEU A 356 25.19 11.90 -34.06
C LEU A 356 24.48 10.75 -33.33
N LEU A 357 24.07 9.70 -34.04
CA LEU A 357 23.43 8.52 -33.45
C LEU A 357 24.37 7.82 -32.46
N ALA A 358 25.66 7.70 -32.79
CA ALA A 358 26.65 7.13 -31.88
C ALA A 358 26.84 7.98 -30.62
N GLY A 359 26.92 9.31 -30.76
CA GLY A 359 27.01 10.23 -29.63
C GLY A 359 25.80 10.14 -28.69
N MET A 360 24.60 10.18 -29.26
CA MET A 360 23.34 10.04 -28.51
C MET A 360 23.24 8.66 -27.84
N GLY A 361 23.58 7.59 -28.56
CA GLY A 361 23.57 6.22 -28.04
C GLY A 361 24.52 6.05 -26.85
N LYS A 362 25.74 6.60 -26.94
CA LYS A 362 26.71 6.61 -25.83
C LYS A 362 26.19 7.39 -24.62
N GLY A 363 25.55 8.54 -24.84
CA GLY A 363 24.94 9.35 -23.77
C GLY A 363 23.82 8.60 -23.04
N LEU A 364 22.89 8.00 -23.79
CA LEU A 364 21.78 7.20 -23.23
C LEU A 364 22.29 5.97 -22.48
N ARG A 365 23.29 5.27 -23.03
CA ARG A 365 23.91 4.12 -22.38
C ARG A 365 24.55 4.51 -21.04
N LYS A 366 25.35 5.59 -21.02
CA LYS A 366 25.98 6.09 -19.78
C LYS A 366 24.94 6.48 -18.73
N SER A 367 23.87 7.16 -19.15
CA SER A 367 22.78 7.55 -18.25
C SER A 367 22.05 6.33 -17.69
N GLY A 368 21.81 5.30 -18.52
CA GLY A 368 21.21 4.04 -18.09
C GLY A 368 22.09 3.27 -17.10
N GLU A 369 23.40 3.17 -17.37
CA GLU A 369 24.38 2.54 -16.47
C GLU A 369 24.43 3.27 -15.12
N GLN A 370 24.44 4.61 -15.12
CA GLN A 370 24.39 5.43 -13.91
C GLN A 370 23.10 5.22 -13.11
N ALA A 371 21.94 5.18 -13.77
CA ALA A 371 20.66 4.95 -13.11
C ALA A 371 20.60 3.54 -12.48
N VAL A 372 21.14 2.52 -13.15
CA VAL A 372 21.24 1.15 -12.60
C VAL A 372 22.18 1.13 -11.39
N TYR A 373 23.33 1.82 -11.49
CA TYR A 373 24.29 1.91 -10.40
C TYR A 373 23.70 2.59 -9.16
N LEU A 374 23.05 3.76 -9.33
CA LEU A 374 22.41 4.51 -8.23
C LEU A 374 21.32 3.70 -7.52
N ARG A 375 20.58 2.84 -8.23
CA ARG A 375 19.58 1.96 -7.60
C ARG A 375 20.20 0.88 -6.74
N ARG A 376 21.34 0.32 -7.16
CA ARG A 376 22.02 -0.79 -6.47
C ARG A 376 22.93 -0.32 -5.34
N HIS A 377 23.68 0.75 -5.58
CA HIS A 377 24.79 1.20 -4.72
C HIS A 377 24.63 2.65 -4.26
N GLY A 378 23.60 3.35 -4.73
CA GLY A 378 23.35 4.72 -4.28
C GLY A 378 22.99 4.74 -2.81
N LEU A 379 23.58 5.70 -2.10
CA LEU A 379 23.36 5.93 -0.68
C LEU A 379 22.01 6.64 -0.50
N PRO A 380 21.18 6.22 0.47
CA PRO A 380 19.92 6.89 0.75
C PRO A 380 20.19 8.31 1.23
N ALA A 381 19.42 9.27 0.71
CA ALA A 381 19.50 10.67 1.08
C ALA A 381 18.10 11.31 1.05
N ARG A 382 17.98 12.49 1.66
CA ARG A 382 16.79 13.34 1.53
C ARG A 382 17.17 14.58 0.73
N GLY A 383 16.28 15.04 -0.14
CA GLY A 383 16.49 16.30 -0.84
C GLY A 383 15.26 17.16 -0.84
N ARG A 384 15.43 18.45 -0.55
CA ARG A 384 14.38 19.45 -0.70
C ARG A 384 14.34 19.91 -2.15
N LEU A 385 13.20 19.77 -2.82
CA LEU A 385 13.01 20.24 -4.18
C LEU A 385 13.07 21.77 -4.21
N GLU A 386 14.02 22.37 -4.92
CA GLU A 386 14.13 23.82 -5.05
C GLU A 386 13.45 24.30 -6.33
N GLN A 387 13.68 23.57 -7.43
CA GLN A 387 13.21 23.96 -8.74
C GLN A 387 12.83 22.76 -9.58
N ILE A 388 11.78 22.94 -10.39
CA ILE A 388 11.29 21.97 -11.35
C ILE A 388 11.12 22.66 -12.71
N GLU A 389 11.76 22.12 -13.73
CA GLU A 389 11.69 22.66 -15.10
C GLU A 389 11.30 21.55 -16.08
N THR A 390 10.39 21.85 -16.99
CA THR A 390 10.08 20.96 -18.11
C THR A 390 11.19 21.06 -19.16
N THR A 391 11.77 19.92 -19.55
CA THR A 391 12.82 19.92 -20.59
C THR A 391 12.27 20.05 -22.01
N GLY A 392 10.95 20.06 -22.18
CA GLY A 392 10.27 20.01 -23.48
C GLY A 392 10.35 18.63 -24.17
N THR A 393 10.94 17.62 -23.53
CA THR A 393 11.03 16.25 -24.04
C THR A 393 10.04 15.35 -23.31
N GLU A 394 9.31 14.52 -24.06
CA GLU A 394 8.45 13.47 -23.51
C GLU A 394 8.87 12.11 -24.06
N ILE A 395 8.78 11.07 -23.24
CA ILE A 395 9.02 9.68 -23.64
C ILE A 395 7.77 8.89 -23.33
N ASN A 396 7.09 8.38 -24.36
CA ASN A 396 5.81 7.65 -24.23
C ASN A 396 4.74 8.42 -23.45
N GLY A 397 4.62 9.74 -23.68
CA GLY A 397 3.66 10.60 -22.99
C GLY A 397 4.02 10.91 -21.53
N VAL A 398 5.22 10.54 -21.08
CA VAL A 398 5.74 10.92 -19.76
C VAL A 398 6.79 12.02 -19.94
N PRO A 399 6.61 13.22 -19.34
CA PRO A 399 7.56 14.30 -19.53
C PRO A 399 8.86 14.06 -18.75
N LEU A 400 9.96 14.43 -19.39
CA LEU A 400 11.29 14.50 -18.80
C LEU A 400 11.43 15.86 -18.11
N MET A 401 11.58 15.87 -16.80
CA MET A 401 11.72 17.08 -15.98
C MET A 401 13.14 17.20 -15.47
N ALA A 402 13.66 18.42 -15.42
CA ALA A 402 14.89 18.76 -14.71
C ALA A 402 14.54 19.21 -13.29
N LEU A 403 15.08 18.52 -12.30
CA LEU A 403 14.82 18.74 -10.88
C LEU A 403 16.12 19.24 -10.24
N THR A 404 16.04 20.38 -9.55
CA THR A 404 17.14 20.89 -8.72
C THR A 404 16.75 20.69 -7.26
N VAL A 405 17.59 19.98 -6.52
CA VAL A 405 17.34 19.59 -5.13
C VAL A 405 18.49 20.03 -4.23
N THR A 406 18.17 20.50 -3.02
CA THR A 406 19.14 20.65 -1.94
C THR A 406 19.16 19.36 -1.14
N ILE A 407 20.26 18.61 -1.25
CA ILE A 407 20.43 17.29 -0.64
C ILE A 407 20.99 17.46 0.76
N THR A 408 20.43 16.71 1.70
CA THR A 408 20.88 16.62 3.09
C THR A 408 21.18 15.16 3.41
N ARG A 409 22.37 14.93 4.00
CA ARG A 409 22.82 13.65 4.51
C ARG A 409 23.48 13.87 5.87
N ASP A 410 23.40 12.87 6.75
CA ASP A 410 23.93 12.99 8.11
C ASP A 410 25.45 13.16 8.16
N ASP A 411 26.16 12.70 7.12
CA ASP A 411 27.61 12.67 7.03
C ASP A 411 28.24 13.81 6.22
N GLN A 412 27.44 14.73 5.68
CA GLN A 412 27.94 15.77 4.77
C GLN A 412 27.13 17.07 4.90
N ALA A 413 27.80 18.22 4.72
CA ALA A 413 27.11 19.50 4.61
C ALA A 413 26.13 19.49 3.41
N PRO A 414 24.95 20.14 3.54
CA PRO A 414 23.98 20.18 2.45
C PRO A 414 24.56 20.75 1.16
N TYR A 415 24.20 20.17 0.02
CA TYR A 415 24.68 20.60 -1.29
C TYR A 415 23.57 20.51 -2.34
N GLN A 416 23.69 21.28 -3.42
CA GLN A 416 22.72 21.26 -4.51
C GLN A 416 23.15 20.32 -5.63
N ALA A 417 22.17 19.63 -6.21
CA ALA A 417 22.34 18.83 -7.41
C ALA A 417 21.15 18.99 -8.34
N SER A 418 21.41 18.89 -9.65
CA SER A 418 20.38 18.91 -10.67
C SER A 418 20.42 17.63 -11.49
N PHE A 419 19.27 16.99 -11.68
CA PHE A 419 19.15 15.74 -12.45
C PHE A 419 17.88 15.75 -13.31
N ARG A 420 17.85 14.89 -14.33
CA ARG A 420 16.71 14.75 -15.24
C ARG A 420 16.01 13.43 -14.99
N GLN A 421 14.69 13.45 -14.83
CA GLN A 421 13.90 12.25 -14.57
C GLN A 421 12.54 12.31 -15.28
N LEU A 422 12.10 11.15 -15.78
CA LEU A 422 10.74 10.98 -16.27
C LEU A 422 9.79 10.99 -15.08
N VAL A 423 8.85 11.94 -15.06
CA VAL A 423 7.89 12.11 -13.97
C VAL A 423 6.49 11.73 -14.47
N PRO A 424 5.93 10.60 -14.01
CA PRO A 424 4.55 10.21 -14.31
C PRO A 424 3.56 11.35 -13.99
N SER A 425 2.54 11.54 -14.82
CA SER A 425 1.55 12.62 -14.66
C SER A 425 0.89 12.65 -13.28
N GLY A 426 0.65 11.49 -12.67
CA GLY A 426 0.10 11.39 -11.30
C GLY A 426 1.00 11.93 -10.20
N LEU A 427 2.32 12.01 -10.41
CA LEU A 427 3.28 12.55 -9.44
C LEU A 427 3.55 14.04 -9.62
N GLN A 428 3.26 14.62 -10.78
CA GLN A 428 3.59 16.03 -11.07
C GLN A 428 2.94 17.01 -10.09
N GLY A 429 1.69 16.75 -9.68
CA GLY A 429 1.00 17.59 -8.69
C GLY A 429 1.61 17.54 -7.28
N GLN A 430 2.39 16.49 -6.98
CA GLN A 430 3.04 16.29 -5.69
C GLN A 430 4.46 16.89 -5.66
N LEU A 431 5.09 17.09 -6.81
CA LEU A 431 6.42 17.69 -6.92
C LEU A 431 6.31 19.22 -6.96
N GLN A 432 6.24 19.84 -5.78
CA GLN A 432 6.27 21.29 -5.62
C GLN A 432 7.59 21.73 -4.97
N PRO A 433 8.14 22.91 -5.33
CA PRO A 433 9.24 23.50 -4.59
C PRO A 433 8.96 23.53 -3.09
N GLY A 434 9.96 23.13 -2.30
CA GLY A 434 9.90 23.00 -0.85
C GLY A 434 9.63 21.59 -0.33
N VAL A 435 9.13 20.67 -1.16
CA VAL A 435 8.84 19.28 -0.76
C VAL A 435 10.13 18.48 -0.54
N GLU A 436 10.18 17.68 0.53
CA GLU A 436 11.25 16.71 0.74
C GLU A 436 11.00 15.44 -0.07
N LEU A 437 12.03 14.98 -0.79
CA LEU A 437 12.00 13.82 -1.66
C LEU A 437 13.02 12.77 -1.18
N PRO A 438 12.66 11.48 -1.19
CA PRO A 438 13.63 10.41 -1.01
C PRO A 438 14.50 10.29 -2.26
N LEU A 439 15.81 10.32 -2.07
CA LEU A 439 16.79 10.31 -3.15
C LEU A 439 17.83 9.22 -2.92
N ARG A 440 18.45 8.76 -4.01
CA ARG A 440 19.71 8.01 -3.97
C ARG A 440 20.81 8.82 -4.61
N VAL A 441 21.93 8.94 -3.91
CA VAL A 441 23.11 9.69 -4.38
C VAL A 441 24.29 8.76 -4.60
N HIS A 442 25.12 9.07 -5.59
CA HIS A 442 26.34 8.32 -5.83
C HIS A 442 27.33 8.55 -4.68
N PRO A 443 27.98 7.51 -4.13
CA PRO A 443 28.93 7.66 -3.02
C PRO A 443 30.09 8.61 -3.36
N ASP A 444 30.70 8.44 -4.54
CA ASP A 444 31.88 9.23 -4.95
C ASP A 444 31.58 10.46 -5.83
N LYS A 445 30.32 10.68 -6.22
CA LYS A 445 29.96 11.72 -7.21
C LYS A 445 28.67 12.44 -6.78
N PRO A 446 28.77 13.45 -5.90
CA PRO A 446 27.58 14.08 -5.29
C PRO A 446 26.61 14.67 -6.32
N GLY A 447 27.06 15.05 -7.52
CA GLY A 447 26.17 15.52 -8.59
C GLY A 447 25.33 14.44 -9.29
N GLU A 448 25.63 13.16 -9.09
CA GLU A 448 24.86 12.04 -9.67
C GLU A 448 23.78 11.58 -8.68
N VAL A 449 22.53 11.91 -8.98
CA VAL A 449 21.38 11.75 -8.09
C VAL A 449 20.19 11.21 -8.86
N MET A 450 19.37 10.40 -8.19
CA MET A 450 18.14 9.86 -8.74
C MET A 450 17.04 9.90 -7.68
N LEU A 451 15.80 10.20 -8.09
CA LEU A 451 14.64 10.10 -7.21
C LEU A 451 14.34 8.62 -6.94
N GLU A 452 14.21 8.26 -5.67
CA GLU A 452 13.69 6.96 -5.27
C GLU A 452 12.18 7.01 -5.44
N MET A 453 11.68 6.51 -6.59
CA MET A 453 10.23 6.44 -6.81
C MET A 453 9.63 5.46 -5.79
N LEU A 454 8.82 6.02 -4.90
CA LEU A 454 8.10 5.32 -3.83
C LEU A 454 7.13 4.27 -4.36
#